data_AF-A0A7Y2A3F1-F1
#
_entry.id   AF-A0A7Y2A3F1-F1
#
_cell.length_a   1.000
_cell.length_b   1.000
_cell.length_c   1.000
_cell.angle_alpha   90.00
_cell.angle_beta   90.00
_cell.angle_gamma   90.00
#
_symmetry.space_group_name_H-M   'P 1'
#
loop_
_entity.id
_entity.type
_entity.pdbx_description
1 polymer ?
#
loop_
_entity_poly.entity_id
_entity_poly.type
_entity_poly.pdbx_seq_one_letter_code
_entity_poly.pdbx_strand_id
1 'polypeptide(L)'
;MATYDVHAHCIPATFRDWLAAHGSKVGVDILDTPRGPAARFADKVTTAPFRDDITDFDLRMEKIDGMGIDVQVLAGWIDLTGYELPRAVASEYTRAHNDALAEEAARAPERF
;
A
#
# COMPACT_ATOMS: atom_id res chain seq x y z
N MET A 1 -27.76 -0.31 -10.96
CA MET A 1 -26.85 0.84 -10.90
C MET A 1 -25.62 0.38 -10.16
N ALA A 2 -24.42 0.68 -10.62
CA ALA A 2 -23.19 0.24 -9.95
C ALA A 2 -22.92 1.08 -8.68
N THR A 3 -22.42 0.43 -7.64
CA THR A 3 -22.01 1.00 -6.36
C THR A 3 -20.49 1.20 -6.35
N TYR A 4 -20.06 2.43 -6.08
CA TYR A 4 -18.65 2.81 -6.06
C TYR A 4 -18.23 3.18 -4.65
N ASP A 5 -17.13 2.59 -4.19
CA ASP A 5 -16.38 3.08 -3.03
C ASP A 5 -15.16 3.85 -3.53
N VAL A 6 -15.12 5.14 -3.21
CA VAL A 6 -14.08 6.07 -3.66
C VAL A 6 -13.05 6.39 -2.58
N HIS A 7 -13.10 5.70 -1.44
CA HIS A 7 -12.19 5.90 -0.31
C HIS A 7 -11.71 4.55 0.23
N ALA A 8 -10.93 3.84 -0.60
CA ALA A 8 -10.34 2.55 -0.23
C ALA A 8 -8.83 2.63 -0.25
N HIS A 9 -8.19 2.20 0.85
CA HIS A 9 -6.74 2.12 0.93
C HIS A 9 -6.23 0.68 0.80
N CYS A 10 -5.07 0.51 0.18
CA CYS A 10 -4.35 -0.76 0.10
C CYS A 10 -2.83 -0.61 0.31
N ILE A 11 -2.18 -1.72 0.60
CA ILE A 11 -0.73 -1.89 0.53
C ILE A 11 -0.48 -2.95 -0.55
N PRO A 12 -0.14 -2.56 -1.79
CA PRO A 12 0.13 -3.52 -2.86
C PRO A 12 1.24 -4.49 -2.46
N ALA A 13 1.09 -5.79 -2.77
CA ALA A 13 2.10 -6.79 -2.45
C ALA A 13 3.44 -6.49 -3.11
N THR A 14 3.42 -6.02 -4.37
CA THR A 14 4.64 -5.64 -5.10
C THR A 14 5.34 -4.43 -4.48
N PHE A 15 4.60 -3.51 -3.85
CA PHE A 15 5.20 -2.40 -3.11
C PHE A 15 5.89 -2.87 -1.82
N ARG A 16 5.25 -3.77 -1.06
CA ARG A 16 5.86 -4.39 0.13
C ARG A 16 7.16 -5.10 -0.23
N ASP A 17 7.15 -5.88 -1.31
CA ASP A 17 8.33 -6.61 -1.78
C ASP A 17 9.43 -5.65 -2.24
N TRP A 18 9.06 -4.54 -2.90
CA TRP A 18 9.99 -3.48 -3.25
C TRP A 18 10.61 -2.81 -2.01
N LEU A 19 9.82 -2.53 -0.96
CA LEU A 19 10.34 -1.98 0.30
C LEU A 19 11.32 -2.95 0.98
N ALA A 20 11.04 -4.26 0.95
CA ALA A 20 11.95 -5.25 1.50
C ALA A 20 13.30 -5.28 0.74
N ALA A 21 13.30 -5.10 -0.58
CA ALA A 21 14.50 -5.15 -1.41
C ALA A 21 15.27 -3.82 -1.51
N HIS A 22 14.56 -2.68 -1.47
CA HIS A 22 15.10 -1.36 -1.79
C HIS A 22 14.91 -0.31 -0.69
N GLY A 23 14.07 -0.58 0.31
CA GLY A 23 13.66 0.41 1.32
C GLY A 23 14.83 1.12 1.98
N SER A 24 15.84 0.37 2.44
CA SER A 24 16.99 0.95 3.14
C SER A 24 17.78 1.96 2.29
N LYS A 25 17.78 1.81 0.96
CA LYS A 25 18.43 2.75 0.02
C LYS A 25 17.69 4.07 -0.10
N VAL A 26 16.37 4.04 0.13
CA VAL A 26 15.51 5.23 0.12
C VAL A 26 15.16 5.73 1.52
N GLY A 27 15.78 5.18 2.56
CA GLY A 27 15.58 5.60 3.94
C GLY A 27 14.31 5.04 4.59
N VAL A 28 13.87 3.84 4.17
CA VAL A 28 12.75 3.11 4.76
C VAL A 28 13.21 1.75 5.25
N ASP A 29 13.18 1.52 6.56
CA ASP A 29 13.45 0.20 7.12
C ASP A 29 12.14 -0.53 7.39
N ILE A 30 12.07 -1.82 7.05
CA ILE A 30 11.00 -2.69 7.52
C ILE A 30 11.43 -3.28 8.86
N LEU A 31 10.62 -3.06 9.88
CA LEU A 31 10.82 -3.55 11.23
C LEU A 31 9.83 -4.68 11.51
N ASP A 32 10.34 -5.81 12.02
CA ASP A 32 9.49 -6.86 12.56
C ASP A 32 9.07 -6.48 13.98
N THR A 33 7.78 -6.25 14.19
CA THR A 33 7.21 -5.98 15.50
C THR A 33 6.38 -7.18 15.98
N PRO A 34 6.10 -7.33 17.28
CA PRO A 34 5.20 -8.37 17.78
C PRO A 34 3.78 -8.34 17.18
N ARG A 35 3.40 -7.24 16.52
CA ARG A 35 2.09 -7.03 15.91
C ARG A 35 2.11 -7.11 14.37
N GLY A 36 3.24 -7.47 13.78
CA GLY A 36 3.46 -7.52 12.33
C GLY A 36 4.50 -6.51 11.83
N PRO A 37 4.82 -6.54 10.53
CA PRO A 37 5.82 -5.65 9.93
C PRO A 37 5.35 -4.18 9.96
N ALA A 38 6.27 -3.25 10.20
CA ALA A 38 6.03 -1.80 10.13
C ALA A 38 7.16 -1.10 9.37
N ALA A 39 6.87 0.04 8.74
CA ALA A 39 7.89 0.85 8.09
C ALA A 39 8.42 1.92 9.03
N ARG A 40 9.74 2.13 9.06
CA ARG A 40 10.39 3.27 9.71
C ARG A 40 11.02 4.17 8.66
N PHE A 41 10.57 5.42 8.63
CA PHE A 41 11.02 6.43 7.68
C PHE A 41 12.09 7.32 8.30
N ALA A 42 13.25 7.38 7.64
CA ALA A 42 14.38 8.25 7.92
C ALA A 42 14.77 8.31 9.42
N ASP A 43 14.67 7.17 10.12
CA ASP A 43 14.89 7.01 11.57
C ASP A 43 14.06 7.94 12.48
N LYS A 44 12.92 8.45 11.99
CA LYS A 44 12.08 9.44 12.71
C LYS A 44 10.70 8.92 13.04
N VAL A 45 10.00 8.39 12.05
CA VAL A 45 8.59 8.00 12.16
C VAL A 45 8.46 6.51 11.85
N THR A 46 7.79 5.78 12.72
CA THR A 46 7.43 4.38 12.50
C THR A 46 5.92 4.27 12.32
N THR A 47 5.48 3.62 11.26
CA THR A 47 4.06 3.42 10.96
C THR A 47 3.39 2.49 11.96
N ALA A 48 2.06 2.44 11.91
CA ALA A 48 1.36 1.29 12.46
C ALA A 48 1.80 0.00 11.73
N PRO A 49 1.70 -1.18 12.38
CA PRO A 49 1.90 -2.45 11.71
C PRO A 49 0.97 -2.61 10.50
N PHE A 50 1.49 -3.20 9.43
CA PHE A 50 0.71 -3.48 8.23
C PHE A 50 -0.42 -4.45 8.57
N ARG A 51 -1.59 -4.19 7.99
CA ARG A 51 -2.76 -5.04 8.19
C ARG A 51 -2.92 -5.97 7.00
N ASP A 52 -3.25 -7.23 7.27
CA ASP A 52 -3.44 -8.23 6.22
C ASP A 52 -4.64 -7.87 5.32
N ASP A 53 -5.68 -7.28 5.89
CA ASP A 53 -6.91 -6.96 5.18
C ASP A 53 -6.82 -5.83 4.16
N ILE A 54 -5.71 -5.08 4.16
CA ILE A 54 -5.43 -4.06 3.15
C ILE A 54 -4.35 -4.51 2.16
N THR A 55 -3.78 -5.71 2.35
CA THR A 55 -2.69 -6.28 1.55
C THR A 55 -3.14 -7.47 0.69
N ASP A 56 -4.09 -8.27 1.19
CA ASP A 56 -4.57 -9.49 0.51
C ASP A 56 -5.70 -9.17 -0.48
N PHE A 57 -5.49 -9.54 -1.75
CA PHE A 57 -6.44 -9.31 -2.82
C PHE A 57 -7.66 -10.23 -2.78
N ASP A 58 -7.47 -11.51 -2.49
CA ASP A 58 -8.57 -12.47 -2.51
C ASP A 58 -9.52 -12.16 -1.34
N LEU A 59 -8.95 -11.84 -0.17
CA LEU A 59 -9.72 -11.37 0.98
C LEU A 59 -10.42 -10.03 0.69
N ARG A 60 -9.79 -9.13 -0.08
CA ARG A 60 -10.44 -7.88 -0.50
C ARG A 60 -11.62 -8.16 -1.43
N MET A 61 -11.48 -9.04 -2.41
CA MET A 61 -12.56 -9.44 -3.32
C MET A 61 -13.76 -9.99 -2.56
N GLU A 62 -13.52 -10.94 -1.64
CA GLU A 62 -14.57 -11.48 -0.78
C GLU A 62 -15.30 -10.36 0.00
N LYS A 63 -14.54 -9.40 0.54
CA LYS A 63 -15.12 -8.28 1.31
C LYS A 63 -15.92 -7.31 0.45
N ILE A 64 -15.44 -6.93 -0.74
CA ILE A 64 -16.20 -6.01 -1.60
C ILE A 64 -17.49 -6.67 -2.11
N ASP A 65 -17.44 -7.97 -2.43
CA ASP A 65 -18.62 -8.75 -2.81
C ASP A 65 -19.62 -8.84 -1.65
N GLY A 66 -19.14 -9.12 -0.43
CA GLY A 66 -19.97 -9.17 0.77
C GLY A 66 -20.60 -7.82 1.16
N MET A 67 -19.97 -6.70 0.79
CA MET A 67 -20.50 -5.35 0.99
C MET A 67 -21.42 -4.87 -0.14
N GLY A 68 -21.50 -5.60 -1.26
CA GLY A 68 -22.25 -5.18 -2.44
C GLY A 68 -21.62 -3.98 -3.17
N ILE A 69 -20.28 -3.88 -3.14
CA ILE A 69 -19.52 -2.85 -3.85
C ILE A 69 -19.07 -3.39 -5.21
N ASP A 70 -19.48 -2.70 -6.27
CA ASP A 70 -19.12 -3.10 -7.64
C ASP A 70 -17.69 -2.66 -7.99
N VAL A 71 -17.30 -1.43 -7.61
CA VAL A 71 -15.98 -0.85 -7.93
C VAL A 71 -15.37 -0.12 -6.72
N GLN A 72 -14.07 -0.30 -6.49
CA GLN A 72 -13.29 0.39 -5.47
C GLN A 72 -12.16 1.21 -6.08
N VAL A 73 -12.17 2.54 -5.92
CA VAL A 73 -11.01 3.37 -6.31
C VAL A 73 -9.93 3.24 -5.24
N LEU A 74 -8.82 2.60 -5.60
CA LEU A 74 -7.73 2.31 -4.66
C LEU A 74 -6.77 3.50 -4.49
N ALA A 75 -6.32 3.70 -3.25
CA ALA A 75 -5.25 4.60 -2.86
C ALA A 75 -4.22 3.88 -1.99
N GLY A 76 -2.98 4.38 -1.96
CA GLY A 76 -1.95 3.87 -1.06
C GLY A 76 -2.32 4.09 0.41
N TRP A 77 -1.87 3.20 1.30
CA TRP A 77 -2.04 3.38 2.74
C TRP A 77 -1.37 4.67 3.22
N ILE A 78 -2.11 5.50 3.97
CA ILE A 78 -1.68 6.86 4.35
C ILE A 78 -0.33 6.89 5.08
N ASP A 79 -0.05 5.91 5.94
CA ASP A 79 1.22 5.86 6.68
C ASP A 79 2.42 5.56 5.78
N LEU A 80 2.19 5.12 4.54
CA LEU A 80 3.20 4.86 3.51
C LEU A 80 3.29 5.99 2.48
N THR A 81 2.95 7.23 2.87
CA THR A 81 3.11 8.38 1.98
C THR A 81 4.58 8.80 1.83
N GLY A 82 5.40 8.62 2.88
CA GLY A 82 6.85 8.87 2.84
C GLY A 82 7.25 10.36 2.87
N TYR A 83 6.47 11.23 3.52
CA TYR A 83 6.75 12.66 3.59
C TYR A 83 8.04 13.02 4.36
N GLU A 84 8.55 12.09 5.16
CA GLU A 84 9.77 12.23 5.93
C GLU A 84 11.03 12.00 5.07
N LEU A 85 10.87 11.49 3.86
CA LEU A 85 11.97 11.13 2.99
C LEU A 85 12.66 12.37 2.39
N PRO A 86 14.00 12.35 2.26
CA PRO A 86 14.71 13.39 1.53
C PRO A 86 14.25 13.50 0.08
N ARG A 87 14.19 14.73 -0.45
CA ARG A 87 13.82 15.00 -1.85
C ARG A 87 14.59 14.15 -2.86
N ALA A 88 15.85 13.83 -2.57
CA ALA A 88 16.72 13.05 -3.46
C ALA A 88 16.19 11.64 -3.75
N VAL A 89 15.44 11.04 -2.83
CA VAL A 89 14.91 9.66 -2.95
C VAL A 89 13.39 9.62 -3.05
N ALA A 90 12.70 10.72 -2.70
CA ALA A 90 11.24 10.79 -2.71
C ALA A 90 10.62 10.42 -4.07
N SER A 91 11.19 10.87 -5.19
CA SER A 91 10.65 10.55 -6.52
C SER A 91 10.78 9.06 -6.88
N GLU A 92 11.84 8.38 -6.42
CA GLU A 92 12.01 6.94 -6.62
C GLU A 92 10.99 6.16 -5.80
N TYR A 93 10.86 6.51 -4.51
CA TYR A 93 9.88 5.93 -3.60
C TYR A 93 8.44 6.08 -4.12
N THR A 94 8.04 7.32 -4.46
CA THR A 94 6.69 7.60 -4.95
C THR A 94 6.39 6.89 -6.27
N ARG A 95 7.39 6.76 -7.17
CA ARG A 95 7.22 6.00 -8.41
C ARG A 95 6.97 4.52 -8.13
N ALA A 96 7.79 3.89 -7.27
CA ALA A 96 7.60 2.50 -6.89
C ALA A 96 6.22 2.25 -6.25
N HIS A 97 5.75 3.16 -5.40
CA HIS A 97 4.42 3.06 -4.79
C HIS A 97 3.30 3.18 -5.83
N ASN A 98 3.38 4.17 -6.72
CA ASN A 98 2.35 4.39 -7.75
C ASN A 98 2.33 3.28 -8.80
N ASP A 99 3.49 2.79 -9.23
CA ASP A 99 3.58 1.69 -10.19
C ASP A 99 2.95 0.42 -9.59
N ALA A 100 3.22 0.12 -8.32
CA ALA A 100 2.60 -0.99 -7.62
C ALA A 100 1.09 -0.83 -7.40
N LEU A 101 0.59 0.39 -7.18
CA LEU A 101 -0.85 0.68 -7.11
C LEU A 101 -1.52 0.43 -8.47
N ALA A 102 -0.89 0.85 -9.56
CA ALA A 102 -1.38 0.60 -10.91
C ALA A 102 -1.39 -0.90 -11.26
N GLU A 103 -0.36 -1.64 -10.84
CA GLU A 103 -0.30 -3.10 -10.97
C GLU A 103 -1.44 -3.78 -10.19
N GLU A 104 -1.70 -3.35 -8.95
CA GLU A 104 -2.78 -3.90 -8.13
C GLU A 104 -4.16 -3.65 -8.74
N ALA A 105 -4.41 -2.42 -9.22
CA ALA A 105 -5.65 -2.07 -9.93
C ALA A 105 -5.83 -2.91 -11.21
N ALA A 106 -4.74 -3.16 -11.96
CA ALA A 106 -4.77 -3.95 -13.19
C ALA A 106 -5.10 -5.43 -12.99
N ARG A 107 -5.08 -5.95 -11.76
CA ARG A 107 -5.50 -7.32 -11.46
C ARG A 107 -7.00 -7.53 -11.67
N ALA A 108 -7.81 -6.48 -11.49
CA ALA A 108 -9.25 -6.50 -11.68
C ALA A 108 -9.74 -5.12 -12.14
N PRO A 109 -9.43 -4.69 -13.37
CA PRO A 109 -9.64 -3.30 -13.84
C PRO A 109 -11.12 -2.89 -13.96
N GLU A 110 -12.05 -3.85 -13.93
CA GLU A 110 -13.49 -3.57 -13.88
C GLU A 110 -14.02 -3.50 -12.44
N ARG A 111 -13.17 -3.79 -11.45
CA ARG A 111 -13.46 -3.77 -10.01
C ARG A 111 -12.65 -2.70 -9.26
N PHE A 112 -11.57 -2.18 -9.85
CA PHE A 112 -10.66 -1.20 -9.28
C PHE A 112 -10.38 -0.01 -10.20
#